data_AF-A0A354HW57-F1
#
_entry.id   AF-A0A354HW57-F1
#
_cell.length_a   1.000
_cell.length_b   1.000
_cell.length_c   1.000
_cell.angle_alpha   90.00
_cell.angle_beta   90.00
_cell.angle_gamma   90.00
#
_symmetry.space_group_name_H-M   'P 1'
#
loop_
_entity.id
_entity.type
_entity.pdbx_description
1 polymer ?
#
loop_
_entity_poly.entity_id
_entity_poly.type
_entity_poly.pdbx_seq_one_letter_code
_entity_poly.pdbx_strand_id
1 'polypeptide(L)'
;MRLFITSLLLSIAALCHAATPITGQCEIGPEQMWQFVLSHNPDFPRETAEAFYEVGNLYNIRGDIALCQAIIETGWFKFENGTAVTADDHNYCGLGVRKRGKKGCSFSSAYEGVTAMIQHLFAYATDCDLPDDEPIVDPRFNLVNRGCAPTWESLSGRWAMNTRYGRDILTIYNRLADFRIDPSLTPTKTIERIEVIIPE
;
A
#
# COMPACT_ATOMS: atom_id res chain seq x y z
N MET A 1 -7.64 -37.40 57.20
CA MET A 1 -6.58 -37.19 56.20
C MET A 1 -7.22 -37.21 54.81
N ARG A 2 -7.55 -36.05 54.23
CA ARG A 2 -7.98 -35.94 52.82
C ARG A 2 -7.22 -34.76 52.22
N LEU A 3 -6.41 -35.07 51.21
CA LEU A 3 -5.49 -34.15 50.55
C LEU A 3 -6.26 -33.06 49.78
N PHE A 4 -5.79 -31.82 49.91
CA PHE A 4 -6.11 -30.73 49.00
C PHE A 4 -5.33 -30.92 47.69
N ILE A 5 -6.02 -30.95 46.55
CA ILE A 5 -5.41 -30.77 45.23
C ILE A 5 -5.97 -29.45 44.69
N THR A 6 -5.22 -28.38 44.88
CA THR A 6 -5.48 -27.11 44.20
C THR A 6 -4.98 -27.24 42.76
N SER A 7 -5.91 -27.43 41.83
CA SER A 7 -5.63 -27.37 40.40
C SER A 7 -5.31 -25.92 40.03
N LEU A 8 -4.05 -25.64 39.69
CA LEU A 8 -3.62 -24.37 39.12
C LEU A 8 -3.97 -24.40 37.62
N LEU A 9 -5.10 -23.78 37.25
CA LEU A 9 -5.43 -23.50 35.85
C LEU A 9 -4.48 -22.42 35.32
N LEU A 10 -3.53 -22.83 34.48
CA LEU A 10 -2.68 -21.93 33.71
C LEU A 10 -3.52 -21.39 32.54
N SER A 11 -4.07 -20.20 32.69
CA SER A 11 -4.81 -19.50 31.63
C SER A 11 -3.84 -19.14 30.51
N ILE A 12 -3.87 -19.88 29.40
CA ILE A 12 -3.24 -19.45 28.15
C ILE A 12 -4.12 -18.32 27.62
N ALA A 13 -3.70 -17.07 27.81
CA ALA A 13 -4.27 -15.95 27.11
C ALA A 13 -3.96 -16.14 25.62
N ALA A 14 -4.96 -16.56 24.84
CA ALA A 14 -4.90 -16.40 23.40
C ALA A 14 -4.81 -14.90 23.13
N LEU A 15 -3.64 -14.42 22.68
CA LEU A 15 -3.55 -13.09 22.10
C LEU A 15 -4.42 -13.08 20.84
N CYS A 16 -5.65 -12.61 20.96
CA CYS A 16 -6.40 -12.07 19.84
C CYS A 16 -5.63 -10.83 19.37
N HIS A 17 -4.74 -10.98 18.38
CA HIS A 17 -4.24 -9.82 17.67
C HIS A 17 -5.46 -9.17 16.99
N ALA A 18 -5.78 -7.93 17.38
CA ALA A 18 -6.84 -7.20 16.73
C ALA A 18 -6.49 -7.10 15.23
N ALA A 19 -7.41 -7.52 14.37
CA ALA A 19 -7.17 -7.51 12.94
C ALA A 19 -7.09 -6.05 12.44
N THR A 20 -6.11 -5.76 11.58
CA THR A 20 -5.81 -4.40 11.13
C THR A 20 -6.73 -4.01 9.98
N PRO A 21 -7.66 -3.05 10.14
CA PRO A 21 -8.59 -2.68 9.07
C PRO A 21 -7.87 -2.13 7.83
N ILE A 22 -8.39 -2.45 6.64
CA ILE A 22 -7.96 -1.79 5.40
C ILE A 22 -8.50 -0.35 5.34
N THR A 23 -9.72 -0.16 5.85
CA THR A 23 -10.36 1.16 5.90
C THR A 23 -9.77 2.04 7.01
N GLY A 24 -9.65 3.32 6.75
CA GLY A 24 -9.19 4.34 7.70
C GLY A 24 -8.36 5.41 7.00
N GLN A 25 -8.16 6.54 7.69
CA GLN A 25 -7.24 7.59 7.23
C GLN A 25 -5.80 7.16 7.45
N CYS A 26 -4.88 7.66 6.61
CA CYS A 26 -3.45 7.42 6.78
C CYS A 26 -2.99 7.95 8.15
N GLU A 27 -2.19 7.15 8.86
CA GLU A 27 -1.57 7.55 10.12
C GLU A 27 -0.17 8.13 9.88
N ILE A 28 0.48 7.73 8.78
CA ILE A 28 1.81 8.21 8.40
C ILE A 28 1.69 9.22 7.24
N GLY A 29 2.38 10.36 7.39
CA GLY A 29 2.35 11.44 6.40
C GLY A 29 3.19 11.14 5.14
N PRO A 30 2.92 11.84 4.02
CA PRO A 30 3.51 11.54 2.71
C PRO A 30 5.04 11.75 2.68
N GLU A 31 5.57 12.67 3.48
CA GLU A 31 7.03 12.89 3.58
C GLU A 31 7.76 11.67 4.17
N GLN A 32 7.23 11.12 5.27
CA GLN A 32 7.79 9.92 5.91
C GLN A 32 7.65 8.70 4.99
N MET A 33 6.51 8.57 4.32
CA MET A 33 6.26 7.55 3.31
C MET A 33 7.28 7.61 2.16
N TRP A 34 7.50 8.80 1.61
CA TRP A 34 8.44 9.02 0.52
C TRP A 34 9.88 8.68 0.93
N GLN A 35 10.36 9.26 2.04
CA GLN A 35 11.73 9.03 2.49
C GLN A 35 12.01 7.57 2.88
N PHE A 36 11.01 6.87 3.42
CA PHE A 36 11.13 5.45 3.74
C PHE A 36 11.44 4.62 2.49
N VAL A 37 10.71 4.86 1.39
CA VAL A 37 10.99 4.18 0.11
C VAL A 37 12.29 4.69 -0.50
N LEU A 38 12.54 5.99 -0.48
CA LEU A 38 13.74 6.64 -1.02
C LEU A 38 15.03 6.03 -0.44
N SER A 39 15.03 5.71 0.86
CA SER A 39 16.17 5.07 1.54
C SER A 39 16.56 3.70 0.98
N HIS A 40 15.66 3.06 0.21
CA HIS A 40 15.90 1.77 -0.45
C HIS A 40 15.97 1.90 -1.99
N ASN A 41 15.31 2.93 -2.54
CA ASN A 41 15.22 3.22 -3.97
C ASN A 41 15.38 4.73 -4.21
N PRO A 42 16.60 5.21 -4.53
CA PRO A 42 16.87 6.64 -4.76
C PRO A 42 16.08 7.27 -5.91
N ASP A 43 15.56 6.46 -6.84
CA ASP A 43 14.79 6.92 -8.00
C ASP A 43 13.28 6.98 -7.71
N PHE A 44 12.85 6.71 -6.47
CA PHE A 44 11.43 6.69 -6.12
C PHE A 44 10.78 8.08 -6.24
N PRO A 45 9.76 8.25 -7.10
CA PRO A 45 9.13 9.56 -7.32
C PRO A 45 8.27 9.99 -6.13
N ARG A 46 8.44 11.24 -5.68
CA ARG A 46 7.73 11.81 -4.52
C ARG A 46 6.22 11.81 -4.72
N GLU A 47 5.78 12.11 -5.94
CA GLU A 47 4.37 12.13 -6.34
C GLU A 47 3.68 10.78 -6.15
N THR A 48 4.42 9.66 -6.13
CA THR A 48 3.83 8.33 -5.88
C THR A 48 3.44 8.18 -4.41
N ALA A 49 4.28 8.64 -3.47
CA ALA A 49 3.93 8.62 -2.04
C ALA A 49 2.78 9.60 -1.72
N GLU A 50 2.80 10.78 -2.34
CA GLU A 50 1.73 11.77 -2.22
C GLU A 50 0.40 11.20 -2.73
N ALA A 51 0.40 10.53 -3.88
CA ALA A 51 -0.79 9.85 -4.40
C ALA A 51 -1.34 8.79 -3.42
N PHE A 52 -0.49 7.95 -2.81
CA PHE A 52 -0.97 6.97 -1.82
C PHE A 52 -1.62 7.64 -0.62
N TYR A 53 -1.06 8.75 -0.14
CA TYR A 53 -1.62 9.49 0.97
C TYR A 53 -2.97 10.16 0.60
N GLU A 54 -3.00 10.90 -0.50
CA GLU A 54 -4.17 11.65 -0.94
C GLU A 54 -5.34 10.74 -1.31
N VAL A 55 -5.08 9.76 -2.19
CA VAL A 55 -6.12 8.83 -2.66
C VAL A 55 -6.57 7.90 -1.55
N GLY A 56 -5.64 7.44 -0.69
CA GLY A 56 -6.00 6.65 0.49
C GLY A 56 -7.00 7.39 1.37
N ASN A 57 -6.71 8.65 1.73
CA ASN A 57 -7.61 9.46 2.55
C ASN A 57 -8.96 9.73 1.87
N LEU A 58 -8.96 10.02 0.56
CA LEU A 58 -10.17 10.22 -0.25
C LEU A 58 -11.12 9.01 -0.22
N TYR A 59 -10.57 7.80 -0.34
CA TYR A 59 -11.34 6.55 -0.33
C TYR A 59 -11.56 5.97 1.08
N ASN A 60 -11.05 6.64 2.12
CA ASN A 60 -10.97 6.13 3.48
C ASN A 60 -10.31 4.73 3.55
N ILE A 61 -9.20 4.57 2.85
CA ILE A 61 -8.34 3.39 2.83
C ILE A 61 -6.96 3.79 3.36
N ARG A 62 -6.35 2.92 4.17
CA ARG A 62 -5.02 3.09 4.74
C ARG A 62 -3.93 3.11 3.66
N GLY A 63 -3.77 4.25 3.00
CA GLY A 63 -2.83 4.49 1.90
C GLY A 63 -1.36 4.31 2.30
N ASP A 64 -1.04 4.63 3.55
CA ASP A 64 0.25 4.34 4.20
C ASP A 64 0.58 2.84 4.21
N ILE A 65 -0.41 1.97 4.50
CA ILE A 65 -0.23 0.52 4.45
C ILE A 65 -0.32 0.00 3.00
N ALA A 66 -1.14 0.61 2.14
CA ALA A 66 -1.20 0.28 0.71
C ALA A 66 0.15 0.52 0.01
N LEU A 67 0.88 1.57 0.38
CA LEU A 67 2.26 1.79 -0.06
C LEU A 67 3.17 0.62 0.35
N CYS A 68 3.04 0.12 1.59
CA CYS A 68 3.79 -1.05 2.05
C CYS A 68 3.45 -2.33 1.27
N GLN A 69 2.19 -2.49 0.89
CA GLN A 69 1.79 -3.57 -0.02
C GLN A 69 2.46 -3.39 -1.39
N ALA A 70 2.44 -2.19 -1.97
CA ALA A 70 3.09 -1.91 -3.24
C ALA A 70 4.61 -2.15 -3.20
N ILE A 71 5.28 -1.89 -2.07
CA ILE A 71 6.69 -2.24 -1.87
C ILE A 71 6.92 -3.75 -2.10
N ILE A 72 6.03 -4.61 -1.60
CA ILE A 72 6.14 -6.07 -1.79
C ILE A 72 5.92 -6.43 -3.26
N GLU A 73 4.86 -5.91 -3.86
CA GLU A 73 4.45 -6.25 -5.22
C GLU A 73 5.48 -5.83 -6.29
N THR A 74 6.15 -4.70 -6.05
CA THR A 74 7.07 -4.09 -7.02
C THR A 74 8.55 -4.31 -6.68
N GLY A 75 8.83 -4.87 -5.49
CA GLY A 75 10.19 -4.95 -4.96
C GLY A 75 10.79 -3.56 -4.73
N TRP A 76 10.19 -2.77 -3.84
CA TRP A 76 10.60 -1.38 -3.53
C TRP A 76 10.52 -0.41 -4.72
N PHE A 77 9.53 -0.58 -5.59
CA PHE A 77 9.35 0.22 -6.81
C PHE A 77 10.53 0.14 -7.79
N LYS A 78 11.34 -0.93 -7.70
CA LYS A 78 12.49 -1.14 -8.60
C LYS A 78 12.10 -1.88 -9.86
N PHE A 79 11.04 -2.71 -9.82
CA PHE A 79 10.59 -3.51 -10.97
C PHE A 79 11.71 -4.38 -11.58
N GLU A 80 12.67 -4.78 -10.76
CA GLU A 80 13.80 -5.61 -11.18
C GLU A 80 13.38 -7.09 -11.28
N ASN A 81 14.19 -7.90 -11.98
CA ASN A 81 14.04 -9.36 -12.08
C ASN A 81 12.88 -9.87 -12.96
N GLY A 82 12.51 -9.11 -13.99
CA GLY A 82 11.57 -9.57 -15.02
C GLY A 82 10.12 -9.61 -14.55
N THR A 83 9.72 -8.57 -13.82
CA THR A 83 8.32 -8.28 -13.49
C THR A 83 7.48 -8.17 -14.77
N ALA A 84 6.19 -8.46 -14.66
CA ALA A 84 5.26 -8.37 -15.78
C ALA A 84 4.86 -6.92 -16.14
N VAL A 85 5.22 -5.97 -15.27
CA VAL A 85 4.98 -4.53 -15.39
C VAL A 85 6.28 -3.79 -15.06
N THR A 86 6.42 -2.60 -15.62
CA THR A 86 7.57 -1.70 -15.49
C THR A 86 7.18 -0.43 -14.72
N ALA A 87 8.16 0.41 -14.36
CA ALA A 87 7.90 1.68 -13.69
C ALA A 87 6.92 2.57 -14.49
N ASP A 88 7.07 2.61 -15.82
CA ASP A 88 6.23 3.40 -16.74
C ASP A 88 4.79 2.89 -16.84
N ASP A 89 4.51 1.67 -16.39
CA ASP A 89 3.14 1.15 -16.38
C ASP A 89 2.32 1.70 -15.20
N HIS A 90 2.95 2.31 -14.19
CA HIS A 90 2.29 2.80 -12.97
C HIS A 90 1.38 1.75 -12.30
N ASN A 91 1.69 0.46 -12.45
CA ASN A 91 0.89 -0.64 -11.92
C ASN A 91 1.54 -1.22 -10.67
N TYR A 92 1.14 -0.69 -9.52
CA TYR A 92 1.82 -0.93 -8.24
C TYR A 92 1.41 -2.21 -7.52
N CYS A 93 0.48 -2.98 -8.08
CA CYS A 93 0.03 -4.25 -7.49
C CYS A 93 -0.20 -5.38 -8.50
N GLY A 94 0.37 -5.26 -9.70
CA GLY A 94 0.28 -6.29 -10.73
C GLY A 94 -1.13 -6.52 -11.26
N LEU A 95 -2.01 -5.50 -11.25
CA LEU A 95 -3.37 -5.59 -11.77
C LEU A 95 -3.35 -6.14 -13.20
N GLY A 96 -4.19 -7.14 -13.45
CA GLY A 96 -4.32 -7.76 -14.77
C GLY A 96 -3.21 -8.74 -15.15
N VAL A 97 -2.18 -8.94 -14.32
CA VAL A 97 -1.14 -9.96 -14.57
C VAL A 97 -1.70 -11.35 -14.30
N ARG A 98 -2.09 -12.07 -15.35
CA ARG A 98 -2.70 -13.42 -15.24
C ARG A 98 -1.69 -14.56 -15.23
N LYS A 99 -0.51 -14.34 -15.82
CA LYS A 99 0.60 -15.31 -15.91
C LYS A 99 1.92 -14.55 -15.95
N ARG A 100 2.99 -15.17 -15.44
CA ARG A 100 4.35 -14.62 -15.52
C ARG A 100 4.70 -14.30 -16.98
N GLY A 101 5.20 -13.08 -17.22
CA GLY A 101 5.57 -12.59 -18.55
C GLY A 101 4.40 -12.14 -19.45
N LYS A 102 3.16 -12.09 -18.95
CA LYS A 102 2.03 -11.45 -19.65
C LYS A 102 1.82 -10.05 -19.10
N LYS A 103 1.73 -9.06 -20.01
CA LYS A 103 1.57 -7.65 -19.66
C LYS A 103 0.34 -7.44 -18.75
N GLY A 104 0.52 -6.70 -17.67
CA GLY A 104 -0.57 -6.23 -16.82
C GLY A 104 -1.30 -5.02 -17.41
N CYS A 105 -2.15 -4.39 -16.60
CA CYS A 105 -2.67 -3.06 -16.86
C CYS A 105 -1.53 -2.02 -16.83
N SER A 106 -1.72 -0.91 -17.53
CA SER A 106 -0.85 0.27 -17.49
C SER A 106 -1.72 1.50 -17.26
N PHE A 107 -1.24 2.47 -16.49
CA PHE A 107 -1.95 3.70 -16.15
C PHE A 107 -1.13 4.91 -16.60
N SER A 108 -1.77 6.06 -16.82
CA SER A 108 -1.13 7.25 -17.41
C SER A 108 -0.26 8.03 -16.42
N SER A 109 -0.44 7.81 -15.11
CA SER A 109 0.27 8.53 -14.06
C SER A 109 0.33 7.73 -12.77
N ALA A 110 1.21 8.14 -11.86
CA ALA A 110 1.27 7.59 -10.51
C ALA A 110 -0.08 7.73 -9.77
N TYR A 111 -0.74 8.88 -9.91
CA TYR A 111 -2.05 9.12 -9.30
C TYR A 111 -3.10 8.12 -9.79
N GLU A 112 -3.20 7.91 -11.10
CA GLU A 112 -4.16 6.96 -11.68
C GLU A 112 -3.83 5.51 -11.27
N GLY A 113 -2.54 5.14 -11.29
CA GLY A 113 -2.08 3.82 -10.87
C GLY A 113 -2.35 3.50 -9.40
N VAL A 114 -2.11 4.47 -8.52
CA VAL A 114 -2.48 4.37 -7.10
C VAL A 114 -4.00 4.29 -6.94
N THR A 115 -4.77 5.10 -7.68
CA THR A 115 -6.24 5.07 -7.66
C THR A 115 -6.78 3.69 -8.03
N ALA A 116 -6.24 3.06 -9.08
CA ALA A 116 -6.62 1.69 -9.43
C ALA A 116 -6.32 0.69 -8.31
N MET A 117 -5.15 0.78 -7.67
CA MET A 117 -4.80 -0.10 -6.55
C MET A 117 -5.71 0.13 -5.32
N ILE A 118 -5.98 1.39 -4.97
CA ILE A 118 -6.85 1.77 -3.85
C ILE A 118 -8.28 1.33 -4.11
N GLN A 119 -8.80 1.48 -5.33
CA GLN A 119 -10.11 0.93 -5.70
C GLN A 119 -10.16 -0.58 -5.58
N HIS A 120 -9.09 -1.30 -5.93
CA HIS A 120 -9.04 -2.74 -5.75
C HIS A 120 -9.10 -3.12 -4.27
N LEU A 121 -8.35 -2.42 -3.41
CA LEU A 121 -8.42 -2.58 -1.96
C LEU A 121 -9.81 -2.22 -1.40
N PHE A 122 -10.42 -1.15 -1.90
CA PHE A 122 -11.77 -0.72 -1.53
C PHE A 122 -12.79 -1.82 -1.84
N ALA A 123 -12.72 -2.43 -3.03
CA ALA A 123 -13.57 -3.54 -3.40
C ALA A 123 -13.38 -4.76 -2.48
N TYR A 124 -12.14 -5.08 -2.08
CA TYR A 124 -11.87 -6.15 -1.11
C TYR A 124 -12.42 -5.82 0.28
N ALA A 125 -12.29 -4.56 0.71
CA ALA A 125 -12.58 -4.13 2.07
C ALA A 125 -14.07 -3.91 2.35
N THR A 126 -14.82 -3.42 1.36
CA THR A 126 -16.21 -2.97 1.55
C THR A 126 -17.08 -3.14 0.29
N ASP A 127 -18.40 -3.17 0.49
CA ASP A 127 -19.45 -3.14 -0.53
C ASP A 127 -20.10 -1.75 -0.72
N CYS A 128 -19.65 -0.72 0.02
CA CYS A 128 -20.12 0.67 -0.12
C CYS A 128 -19.96 1.23 -1.54
N ASP A 129 -20.71 2.26 -1.92
CA ASP A 129 -20.42 2.97 -3.17
C ASP A 129 -19.06 3.70 -3.08
N LEU A 130 -18.44 3.95 -4.24
CA LEU A 130 -17.22 4.79 -4.31
C LEU A 130 -17.53 6.20 -3.76
N PRO A 131 -16.52 6.95 -3.31
CA PRO A 131 -16.70 8.38 -3.01
C PRO A 131 -17.39 9.10 -4.18
N ASP A 132 -18.20 10.11 -3.86
CA ASP A 132 -18.95 10.86 -4.86
C ASP A 132 -18.02 11.41 -5.96
N ASP A 133 -18.48 11.35 -7.21
CA ASP A 133 -17.79 11.83 -8.42
C ASP A 133 -16.49 11.08 -8.81
N GLU A 134 -16.08 10.06 -8.06
CA GLU A 134 -14.89 9.26 -8.42
C GLU A 134 -15.19 8.23 -9.54
N PRO A 135 -14.45 8.26 -10.67
CA PRO A 135 -14.63 7.29 -11.75
C PRO A 135 -14.00 5.93 -11.38
N ILE A 136 -14.52 4.83 -11.92
CA ILE A 136 -13.86 3.53 -11.81
C ILE A 136 -12.61 3.51 -12.71
N VAL A 137 -11.43 3.46 -12.09
CA VAL A 137 -10.12 3.34 -12.73
C VAL A 137 -9.64 1.90 -12.74
N ASP A 138 -9.93 1.12 -11.69
CA ASP A 138 -9.59 -0.31 -11.66
C ASP A 138 -10.44 -1.10 -12.67
N PRO A 139 -9.85 -1.62 -13.78
CA PRO A 139 -10.59 -2.36 -14.79
C PRO A 139 -11.11 -3.72 -14.28
N ARG A 140 -10.73 -4.12 -13.06
CA ARG A 140 -11.14 -5.35 -12.39
C ARG A 140 -12.07 -5.10 -11.21
N PHE A 141 -12.46 -3.84 -10.94
CA PHE A 141 -13.27 -3.49 -9.77
C PHE A 141 -14.52 -4.36 -9.64
N ASN A 142 -15.27 -4.49 -10.75
CA ASN A 142 -16.50 -5.27 -10.83
C ASN A 142 -16.31 -6.80 -10.86
N LEU A 143 -15.05 -7.29 -10.86
CA LEU A 143 -14.74 -8.72 -10.82
C LEU A 143 -14.49 -9.23 -9.39
N VAL A 144 -14.36 -8.32 -8.42
CA VAL A 144 -14.15 -8.65 -7.01
C VAL A 144 -15.51 -8.98 -6.38
N ASN A 145 -15.57 -10.07 -5.62
CA ASN A 145 -16.68 -10.27 -4.69
C ASN A 145 -16.49 -9.30 -3.52
N ARG A 146 -17.27 -8.21 -3.51
CA ARG A 146 -16.98 -7.05 -2.66
C ARG A 146 -17.12 -7.34 -1.17
N GLY A 147 -16.32 -6.66 -0.34
CA GLY A 147 -16.29 -6.86 1.12
C GLY A 147 -15.72 -8.21 1.59
N CYS A 148 -15.02 -8.94 0.72
CA CYS A 148 -14.55 -10.29 1.04
C CYS A 148 -13.31 -10.36 1.95
N ALA A 149 -12.63 -9.23 2.19
CA ALA A 149 -11.41 -9.14 2.98
C ALA A 149 -11.25 -7.75 3.65
N PRO A 150 -11.97 -7.46 4.77
CA PRO A 150 -11.95 -6.15 5.41
C PRO A 150 -10.64 -5.74 6.10
N THR A 151 -9.70 -6.68 6.30
CA THR A 151 -8.46 -6.47 7.06
C THR A 151 -7.23 -6.88 6.26
N TRP A 152 -6.07 -6.27 6.54
CA TRP A 152 -4.82 -6.57 5.85
C TRP A 152 -4.43 -8.05 5.96
N GLU A 153 -4.66 -8.67 7.13
CA GLU A 153 -4.41 -10.09 7.35
C GLU A 153 -5.30 -10.97 6.45
N SER A 154 -6.56 -10.57 6.24
CA SER A 154 -7.54 -11.28 5.43
C SER A 154 -7.25 -11.26 3.92
N LEU A 155 -6.32 -10.41 3.45
CA LEU A 155 -5.81 -10.46 2.08
C LEU A 155 -5.00 -11.73 1.80
N SER A 156 -4.47 -12.39 2.84
CA SER A 156 -3.72 -13.64 2.71
C SER A 156 -4.61 -14.76 2.18
N GLY A 157 -4.21 -15.39 1.09
CA GLY A 157 -5.00 -16.41 0.39
C GLY A 157 -6.14 -15.86 -0.48
N ARG A 158 -6.34 -14.53 -0.55
CA ARG A 158 -7.39 -13.88 -1.36
C ARG A 158 -6.83 -12.92 -2.40
N TRP A 159 -5.93 -12.03 -1.98
CA TRP A 159 -5.17 -11.16 -2.87
C TRP A 159 -3.99 -11.92 -3.47
N ALA A 160 -3.18 -12.50 -2.59
CA ALA A 160 -2.06 -13.37 -2.95
C ALA A 160 -2.22 -14.73 -2.27
N MET A 161 -1.83 -15.81 -2.95
CA MET A 161 -1.87 -17.17 -2.38
C MET A 161 -0.91 -17.38 -1.20
N ASN A 162 -0.03 -16.41 -0.92
CA ASN A 162 0.88 -16.42 0.23
C ASN A 162 0.08 -16.30 1.54
N THR A 163 0.18 -17.30 2.41
CA THR A 163 -0.49 -17.31 3.73
C THR A 163 0.11 -16.34 4.73
N ARG A 164 1.31 -15.81 4.46
CA ARG A 164 1.98 -14.79 5.28
C ARG A 164 1.78 -13.37 4.75
N TYR A 165 1.07 -13.21 3.64
CA TYR A 165 1.00 -11.95 2.90
C TYR A 165 0.64 -10.74 3.77
N GLY A 166 -0.47 -10.81 4.51
CA GLY A 166 -0.88 -9.70 5.38
C GLY A 166 0.13 -9.41 6.50
N ARG A 167 0.79 -10.44 7.05
CA ARG A 167 1.86 -10.26 8.03
C ARG A 167 3.07 -9.57 7.42
N ASP A 168 3.44 -9.95 6.20
CA ASP A 168 4.59 -9.38 5.49
C ASP A 168 4.34 -7.88 5.22
N ILE A 169 3.12 -7.50 4.82
CA ILE A 169 2.70 -6.10 4.66
C ILE A 169 2.84 -5.34 5.98
N LEU A 170 2.24 -5.85 7.06
CA LEU A 170 2.25 -5.18 8.36
C LEU A 170 3.67 -5.10 8.97
N THR A 171 4.55 -6.03 8.61
CA THR A 171 5.97 -5.96 9.00
C THR A 171 6.66 -4.76 8.35
N ILE A 172 6.36 -4.47 7.08
CA ILE A 172 6.88 -3.27 6.40
C ILE A 172 6.23 -2.02 6.97
N TYR A 173 4.92 -2.04 7.26
CA TYR A 173 4.24 -0.92 7.90
C TYR A 173 4.84 -0.56 9.26
N ASN A 174 5.13 -1.54 10.12
CA ASN A 174 5.79 -1.27 11.41
C ASN A 174 7.16 -0.61 11.22
N ARG A 175 7.92 -1.02 10.20
CA ARG A 175 9.19 -0.36 9.85
C ARG A 175 8.98 1.07 9.36
N LEU A 176 7.93 1.32 8.57
CA LEU A 176 7.56 2.67 8.15
C LEU A 176 7.17 3.54 9.35
N ALA A 177 6.39 3.02 10.30
CA ALA A 177 5.98 3.74 11.51
C ALA A 177 7.17 4.07 12.43
N ASP A 178 8.15 3.17 12.51
CA ASP A 178 9.39 3.38 13.26
C ASP A 178 10.41 4.25 12.51
N PHE A 179 10.24 4.44 11.20
CA PHE A 179 11.12 5.28 10.41
C PHE A 179 11.10 6.72 10.92
N ARG A 180 12.24 7.40 10.83
CA ARG A 180 12.39 8.80 11.19
C ARG A 180 12.85 9.54 9.96
N ILE A 181 12.15 10.62 9.64
CA ILE A 181 12.52 11.53 8.56
C ILE A 181 13.98 11.97 8.78
N ASP A 182 14.77 11.83 7.73
CA ASP A 182 16.15 12.29 7.66
C ASP A 182 16.15 13.61 6.86
N PRO A 183 16.43 14.76 7.51
CA PRO A 183 16.49 16.05 6.84
C PRO A 183 17.55 16.15 5.73
N SER A 184 18.50 15.22 5.67
CA SER A 184 19.53 15.18 4.61
C SER A 184 19.04 14.55 3.31
N LEU A 185 17.96 13.77 3.36
CA LEU A 185 17.29 13.25 2.17
C LEU A 185 16.48 14.39 1.53
N THR A 186 17.12 15.06 0.56
CA THR A 186 16.50 16.16 -0.20
C THR A 186 16.04 15.67 -1.57
N PRO A 187 14.97 16.26 -2.15
CA PRO A 187 14.54 15.93 -3.50
C PRO A 187 15.69 16.20 -4.48
N THR A 188 16.14 15.17 -5.20
CA THR A 188 17.31 15.26 -6.10
C THR A 188 17.09 16.19 -7.31
N LYS A 189 15.89 16.73 -7.49
CA LYS A 189 15.58 17.78 -8.46
C LYS A 189 15.17 19.07 -7.77
N THR A 190 16.16 19.87 -7.37
CA THR A 190 15.97 21.32 -7.31
C THR A 190 15.74 21.78 -8.75
N ILE A 191 14.50 22.17 -9.09
CA ILE A 191 14.27 22.97 -10.29
C ILE A 191 15.06 24.26 -10.06
N GLU A 192 16.17 24.44 -10.77
CA GLU A 192 16.80 25.76 -10.87
C GLU A 192 15.72 26.70 -11.44
N ARG A 193 15.18 27.58 -10.59
CA ARG A 193 14.40 28.71 -11.08
C ARG A 193 15.36 29.56 -11.92
N ILE A 194 15.27 29.39 -13.23
CA ILE A 194 15.84 30.36 -14.15
C ILE A 194 15.04 31.64 -13.95
N GLU A 195 15.60 32.61 -13.23
CA GLU A 195 15.08 33.97 -13.20
C GLU A 195 15.21 34.53 -14.61
N VAL A 196 14.10 34.56 -15.35
CA VAL A 196 14.03 35.25 -16.63
C VAL A 196 13.94 36.74 -16.34
N ILE A 197 15.08 37.44 -16.46
CA ILE A 197 15.12 38.90 -16.45
C ILE A 197 14.49 39.39 -17.76
N ILE A 198 13.30 39.98 -17.68
CA ILE A 198 12.65 40.65 -18.81
C ILE A 198 13.17 42.09 -18.87
N PRO A 199 13.89 42.52 -19.92
CA PRO A 199 14.28 43.92 -20.07
C PRO A 199 13.05 44.79 -20.39
N GLU A 200 13.07 46.02 -19.87
CA GLU A 200 12.05 47.07 -20.10
C GLU A 200 11.83 47.41 -21.57
#